data_AF-A0A832B4R8-F1
#
_entry.id   AF-A0A832B4R8-F1
#
_cell.length_a   1.000
_cell.length_b   1.000
_cell.length_c   1.000
_cell.angle_alpha   90.00
_cell.angle_beta   90.00
_cell.angle_gamma   90.00
#
_symmetry.space_group_name_H-M   'P 1'
#
loop_
_entity.id
_entity.type
_entity.pdbx_description
1 polymer ?
#
loop_
_entity_poly.entity_id
_entity_poly.type
_entity_poly.pdbx_seq_one_letter_code
_entity_poly.pdbx_strand_id
1 'polypeptide(L)'
;MFENLASLWPNYQAHGTTHLILARVLEDRAELDRYREAVPGAEITVCRLTTPESLRIERLHERMPPGASRDWHLTRSVELEAILANLVCDDFEIENGDRPIRDVALEVLVRAGWIPAEDPPSRSL
;
A
#
# COMPACT_ATOMS: atom_id res chain seq x y z
N MET A 1 12.88 -6.66 -10.29
CA MET A 1 11.67 -6.80 -9.44
C MET A 1 10.59 -7.54 -10.18
N PHE A 2 10.08 -7.03 -11.30
CA PHE A 2 9.01 -7.68 -12.07
C PHE A 2 9.36 -9.10 -12.53
N GLU A 3 10.60 -9.36 -12.97
CA GLU A 3 11.07 -10.72 -13.28
C GLU A 3 11.02 -11.66 -12.07
N ASN A 4 11.40 -11.17 -10.88
CA ASN A 4 11.31 -11.94 -9.64
C ASN A 4 9.84 -12.21 -9.29
N LEU A 5 8.98 -11.20 -9.42
CA LEU A 5 7.55 -11.35 -9.16
C LEU A 5 6.91 -12.39 -10.11
N ALA A 6 7.22 -12.31 -11.40
CA ALA A 6 6.77 -13.25 -12.43
C ALA A 6 7.27 -14.67 -12.17
N SER A 7 8.44 -14.82 -11.56
CA SER A 7 8.98 -16.13 -11.17
C SER A 7 8.35 -16.67 -9.88
N LEU A 8 8.05 -15.80 -8.91
CA LEU A 8 7.56 -16.19 -7.59
C LEU A 8 6.07 -16.50 -7.59
N TRP A 9 5.24 -15.65 -8.20
CA TRP A 9 3.79 -15.77 -8.09
C TRP A 9 3.22 -17.13 -8.54
N PRO A 10 3.62 -17.71 -9.69
CA PRO A 10 3.10 -19.01 -10.11
C PRO A 10 3.35 -20.12 -9.10
N ASN A 11 4.47 -20.07 -8.36
CA ASN A 11 4.77 -21.06 -7.33
C ASN A 11 3.80 -20.95 -6.15
N TYR A 12 3.52 -19.75 -5.67
CA TYR A 12 2.55 -19.54 -4.59
C TYR A 12 1.12 -19.90 -5.02
N GLN A 13 0.76 -19.53 -6.25
CA GLN A 13 -0.54 -19.85 -6.83
C GLN A 13 -0.74 -21.36 -6.95
N ALA A 14 0.29 -22.11 -7.38
CA ALA A 14 0.25 -23.58 -7.44
C ALA A 14 0.02 -24.25 -6.07
N HIS A 15 0.34 -23.54 -4.98
CA HIS A 15 0.09 -23.98 -3.60
C HIS A 15 -1.19 -23.37 -2.98
N GLY A 16 -2.10 -22.84 -3.80
CA GLY A 16 -3.42 -22.37 -3.35
C GLY A 16 -3.44 -20.94 -2.82
N THR A 17 -2.35 -20.17 -2.97
CA THR A 17 -2.37 -18.74 -2.66
C THR A 17 -3.26 -18.02 -3.67
N THR A 18 -4.25 -17.27 -3.18
CA THR A 18 -5.23 -16.57 -4.01
C THR A 18 -4.99 -15.07 -4.10
N HIS A 19 -4.20 -14.52 -3.19
CA HIS A 19 -4.02 -13.08 -3.04
C HIS A 19 -2.55 -12.70 -2.84
N LEU A 20 -2.18 -11.52 -3.31
CA LEU A 20 -0.83 -10.96 -3.20
C LEU A 20 -0.92 -9.50 -2.73
N ILE A 21 -0.20 -9.16 -1.67
CA ILE A 21 -0.04 -7.78 -1.20
C ILE A 21 1.38 -7.32 -1.52
N LEU A 22 1.51 -6.20 -2.24
CA LEU A 22 2.79 -5.57 -2.55
C LEU A 22 2.86 -4.18 -1.91
N ALA A 23 3.72 -4.02 -0.91
CA ALA A 23 3.99 -2.71 -0.30
C ALA A 23 5.06 -1.96 -1.11
N ARG A 24 4.62 -1.13 -2.05
CA ARG A 24 5.48 -0.43 -3.02
C ARG A 24 4.97 1.01 -3.24
N VAL A 25 5.88 1.90 -3.62
CA VAL A 25 5.52 3.20 -4.20
C VAL A 25 5.25 2.98 -5.69
N LEU A 26 4.18 3.60 -6.20
CA LEU A 26 3.78 3.61 -7.60
C LEU A 26 3.86 5.06 -8.09
N GLU A 27 4.89 5.42 -8.85
CA GLU A 27 5.12 6.81 -9.29
C GLU A 27 4.65 7.07 -10.73
N ASP A 28 4.34 6.01 -11.47
CA ASP A 28 3.84 6.08 -12.84
C ASP A 28 2.75 5.03 -13.05
N ARG A 29 1.64 5.45 -13.67
CA ARG A 29 0.51 4.58 -13.98
C ARG A 29 0.90 3.47 -14.97
N ALA A 30 1.90 3.69 -15.81
CA ALA A 30 2.44 2.67 -16.71
C ALA A 30 3.12 1.50 -15.96
N GLU A 31 3.51 1.67 -14.70
CA GLU A 31 4.02 0.55 -13.90
C GLU A 31 2.95 -0.51 -13.63
N LEU A 32 1.66 -0.16 -13.66
CA LEU A 32 0.56 -1.12 -13.51
C LEU A 32 0.56 -2.17 -14.63
N ASP A 33 0.92 -1.78 -15.85
CA ASP A 33 0.99 -2.73 -16.97
C ASP A 33 2.08 -3.76 -16.74
N ARG A 34 3.21 -3.35 -16.15
CA ARG A 34 4.30 -4.26 -15.77
C ARG A 34 3.89 -5.23 -14.67
N TYR A 35 3.02 -4.82 -13.74
CA TYR A 35 2.44 -5.74 -12.76
C TYR A 35 1.47 -6.74 -13.41
N ARG A 36 0.66 -6.30 -14.38
CA ARG A 36 -0.24 -7.19 -15.15
C ARG A 36 0.54 -8.22 -15.97
N GLU A 37 1.65 -7.81 -16.57
CA GLU A 37 2.56 -8.70 -17.28
C GLU A 37 3.24 -9.71 -16.34
N ALA A 38 3.69 -9.25 -15.16
CA ALA A 38 4.34 -10.10 -14.18
C ALA A 38 3.36 -11.06 -13.47
N VAL A 39 2.09 -10.69 -13.36
CA VAL A 39 1.05 -11.49 -12.70
C VAL A 39 -0.17 -11.59 -13.64
N PRO A 40 -0.08 -12.41 -14.71
CA PRO A 40 -1.15 -12.50 -15.70
C PRO A 40 -2.48 -12.92 -15.08
N GLY A 41 -3.56 -12.19 -15.39
CA GLY A 41 -4.90 -12.46 -14.89
C GLY A 41 -5.20 -11.90 -13.49
N ALA A 42 -4.27 -11.15 -12.88
CA ALA A 42 -4.54 -10.51 -11.60
C ALA A 42 -5.54 -9.34 -11.72
N GLU A 43 -6.51 -9.32 -10.82
CA GLU A 43 -7.27 -8.12 -10.50
C GLU A 43 -6.40 -7.25 -9.58
N ILE A 44 -5.96 -6.10 -10.09
CA ILE A 44 -5.08 -5.19 -9.34
C ILE A 44 -5.92 -4.11 -8.70
N THR A 45 -5.76 -3.95 -7.39
CA THR A 45 -6.34 -2.87 -6.59
C THR A 45 -5.22 -2.06 -5.94
N VAL A 46 -5.23 -0.75 -6.12
CA VAL A 46 -4.24 0.19 -5.61
C VAL A 46 -4.80 0.93 -4.40
N CYS A 47 -4.26 0.60 -3.23
CA CYS A 47 -4.55 1.29 -1.97
C CYS A 47 -3.44 2.31 -1.68
N ARG A 48 -3.79 3.59 -1.56
CA ARG A 48 -2.87 4.63 -1.08
C ARG A 48 -2.98 4.78 0.44
N LEU A 49 -1.88 4.56 1.14
CA LEU A 49 -1.80 4.85 2.57
C LEU A 49 -1.35 6.29 2.77
N THR A 50 -2.14 7.07 3.50
CA THR A 50 -1.81 8.46 3.85
C THR A 50 -1.61 8.64 5.34
N THR A 51 -0.72 9.54 5.69
CA THR A 51 -0.42 9.92 7.08
C THR A 51 -0.04 11.39 7.05
N PRO A 52 -0.47 12.22 8.02
CA PRO A 52 0.01 13.60 8.15
C PRO A 52 1.53 13.74 8.02
N GLU A 53 2.00 14.77 7.33
CA GLU A 53 3.44 14.98 7.09
C GLU A 53 4.24 14.96 8.40
N SER A 54 3.78 15.66 9.43
CA SER A 54 4.42 15.71 10.74
C SER A 54 4.68 14.31 11.32
N LEU A 55 3.69 13.41 11.25
CA LEU A 55 3.81 12.04 11.73
C LEU A 55 4.75 11.20 10.85
N ARG A 56 4.75 11.39 9.53
CA ARG A 56 5.73 10.71 8.66
C ARG A 56 7.16 11.13 8.97
N ILE A 57 7.37 12.43 9.19
CA ILE A 57 8.67 13.01 9.54
C ILE A 57 9.14 12.48 10.91
N GLU A 58 8.26 12.47 11.91
CA GLU A 58 8.53 11.88 13.23
C GLU A 58 8.95 10.40 13.11
N ARG A 59 8.15 9.57 12.43
CA ARG A 59 8.45 8.15 12.20
C ARG A 59 9.77 7.91 11.46
N LEU A 60 10.21 8.84 10.63
CA LEU A 60 11.52 8.78 9.97
C LEU A 60 12.65 9.13 10.94
N HIS A 61 12.46 10.16 11.77
CA HIS A 61 13.42 10.52 12.82
C HIS A 61 13.60 9.39 13.85
N GLU A 62 12.53 8.70 14.23
CA GLU A 62 12.58 7.59 15.19
C GLU A 62 13.34 6.37 14.64
N ARG A 63 13.10 5.99 13.38
CA ARG A 63 13.68 4.77 12.83
C ARG A 63 15.08 4.95 12.21
N MET A 64 15.47 6.18 11.89
CA MET A 64 16.69 6.47 11.13
C MET A 64 17.69 7.30 11.93
N PRO A 65 18.97 6.89 12.00
CA PRO A 65 20.00 7.71 12.62
C PRO A 65 20.24 9.01 11.83
N PRO A 66 20.74 10.08 12.48
CA PRO A 66 21.15 11.29 11.78
C PRO A 66 22.19 11.04 10.68
N GLY A 67 22.04 11.74 9.56
CA GLY A 67 22.97 11.69 8.43
C GLY A 67 22.28 11.81 7.08
N ALA A 68 23.08 11.85 6.01
CA ALA A 68 22.62 12.11 4.65
C ALA A 68 21.47 11.19 4.18
N SER A 69 21.46 9.94 4.61
CA SER A 69 20.35 9.01 4.28
C SER A 69 19.03 9.47 4.88
N ARG A 70 19.00 9.87 6.16
CA ARG A 70 17.79 10.39 6.80
C ARG A 70 17.35 11.68 6.12
N ASP A 71 18.28 12.60 5.87
CA ASP A 71 17.97 13.89 5.24
C ASP A 71 17.40 13.72 3.83
N TRP A 72 17.90 12.73 3.08
CA TRP A 72 17.33 12.31 1.80
C TRP A 72 15.90 11.77 1.96
N HIS A 73 15.66 10.86 2.90
CA HIS A 73 14.31 10.30 3.13
C HIS A 73 13.29 11.34 3.61
N LEU A 74 13.70 12.30 4.43
CA LEU A 74 12.86 13.40 4.89
C LEU A 74 12.40 14.27 3.71
N THR A 75 13.36 14.70 2.87
CA THR A 75 13.06 15.45 1.64
C THR A 75 12.18 14.62 0.69
N ARG A 76 12.57 13.36 0.45
CA ARG A 76 11.88 12.46 -0.48
C ARG A 76 10.46 12.14 -0.05
N SER A 77 10.18 12.07 1.26
CA SER A 77 8.84 11.81 1.77
C SER A 77 7.85 12.93 1.39
N VAL A 78 8.30 14.19 1.37
CA VAL A 78 7.46 15.33 1.01
C VAL A 78 7.26 15.39 -0.50
N GLU A 79 8.34 15.19 -1.27
CA GLU A 79 8.27 15.11 -2.73
C GLU A 79 7.33 13.99 -3.21
N LEU A 80 7.42 12.80 -2.61
CA LEU A 80 6.58 11.66 -2.97
C LEU A 80 5.11 11.92 -2.71
N GLU A 81 4.75 12.55 -1.59
CA GLU A 81 3.34 12.88 -1.33
C GLU A 81 2.77 13.75 -2.45
N ALA A 82 3.53 14.76 -2.90
CA ALA A 82 3.10 15.63 -4.00
C ALA A 82 3.01 14.88 -5.34
N ILE A 83 3.94 13.97 -5.64
CA ILE A 83 3.89 13.13 -6.85
C ILE A 83 2.64 12.24 -6.83
N LEU A 84 2.41 11.52 -5.73
CA LEU A 84 1.32 10.56 -5.62
C LEU A 84 -0.05 11.24 -5.64
N ALA A 85 -0.19 12.39 -4.97
CA ALA A 85 -1.42 13.18 -4.98
C ALA A 85 -1.81 13.66 -6.39
N ASN A 86 -0.83 13.89 -7.28
CA ASN A 86 -1.08 14.30 -8.66
C ASN A 86 -1.27 13.12 -9.62
N LEU A 87 -0.71 11.94 -9.32
CA LEU A 87 -0.79 10.78 -10.18
C LEU A 87 -2.22 10.20 -10.23
N VAL A 88 -2.95 10.24 -9.11
CA VAL A 88 -4.34 9.77 -8.97
C VAL A 88 -4.55 8.39 -9.60
N CYS A 89 -3.66 7.46 -9.25
CA CYS A 89 -3.69 6.08 -9.73
C CYS A 89 -4.33 5.11 -8.73
N ASP A 90 -4.67 5.58 -7.54
CA ASP A 90 -5.28 4.80 -6.48
C ASP A 90 -6.77 4.57 -6.72
N ASP A 91 -7.21 3.34 -6.41
CA ASP A 91 -8.63 3.00 -6.38
C ASP A 91 -9.27 3.48 -5.08
N PHE A 92 -8.48 3.53 -4.00
CA PHE A 92 -8.87 4.15 -2.74
C PHE A 92 -7.70 4.58 -1.87
N GLU A 93 -8.00 5.51 -0.97
CA GLU A 93 -7.11 6.01 0.05
C GLU A 93 -7.56 5.57 1.46
N ILE A 94 -6.59 5.26 2.32
CA ILE A 94 -6.78 5.00 3.75
C ILE A 94 -5.74 5.78 4.56
N GLU A 95 -6.22 6.60 5.50
CA GLU A 95 -5.38 7.28 6.48
C GLU A 95 -4.89 6.27 7.54
N ASN A 96 -3.60 6.30 7.90
CA ASN A 96 -2.94 5.36 8.81
C ASN A 96 -1.99 6.00 9.84
N GLY A 97 -2.22 7.26 10.21
CA GLY A 97 -1.48 7.99 11.23
C GLY A 97 -1.67 7.39 12.61
N ASP A 98 -2.64 7.87 13.39
CA ASP A 98 -2.81 7.47 14.79
C ASP A 98 -3.78 6.29 14.97
N ARG A 99 -3.85 5.42 13.96
CA ARG A 99 -4.77 4.27 13.93
C ARG A 99 -4.06 2.97 14.28
N PRO A 100 -4.73 2.04 14.99
CA PRO A 100 -4.19 0.70 15.18
C PRO A 100 -3.93 0.02 13.83
N ILE A 101 -2.74 -0.57 13.67
CA ILE A 101 -2.33 -1.25 12.43
C ILE A 101 -3.36 -2.29 11.98
N ARG A 102 -3.95 -3.02 12.93
CA ARG A 102 -4.98 -4.02 12.66
C ARG A 102 -6.21 -3.42 11.97
N ASP A 103 -6.66 -2.25 12.43
CA ASP A 103 -7.87 -1.61 11.91
C ASP A 103 -7.65 -1.10 10.49
N VAL A 104 -6.48 -0.51 10.23
CA VAL A 104 -6.05 -0.10 8.89
C VAL A 104 -5.97 -1.31 7.96
N ALA A 105 -5.35 -2.41 8.40
CA ALA A 105 -5.22 -3.63 7.60
C ALA A 105 -6.59 -4.26 7.27
N LEU A 106 -7.50 -4.32 8.25
CA LEU A 106 -8.86 -4.80 8.03
C LEU A 106 -9.60 -3.92 7.03
N GLU A 107 -9.48 -2.60 7.16
CA GLU A 107 -10.10 -1.67 6.20
C GLU A 107 -9.56 -1.87 4.78
N VAL A 108 -8.25 -2.06 4.61
CA VAL A 108 -7.65 -2.38 3.29
C VAL A 108 -8.31 -3.65 2.71
N LEU A 109 -8.41 -4.72 3.50
CA LEU A 109 -8.99 -5.99 3.04
C LEU A 109 -10.48 -5.87 2.69
N VAL A 110 -11.24 -5.09 3.46
CA VAL A 110 -12.65 -4.80 3.17
C VAL A 110 -12.78 -3.99 1.88
N ARG A 111 -12.00 -2.92 1.74
CA ARG A 111 -12.03 -2.03 0.56
C ARG A 111 -11.53 -2.71 -0.71
N ALA A 112 -10.62 -3.69 -0.58
CA ALA A 112 -10.19 -4.55 -1.67
C ALA A 112 -11.19 -5.68 -2.00
N GLY A 113 -12.27 -5.83 -1.22
CA GLY A 113 -13.29 -6.87 -1.42
C GLY A 113 -12.85 -8.27 -1.03
N TRP A 114 -11.76 -8.41 -0.25
CA TRP A 114 -11.22 -9.72 0.15
C TRP A 114 -11.93 -10.31 1.35
N ILE A 115 -12.54 -9.45 2.18
CA ILE A 115 -13.37 -9.84 3.33
C ILE A 115 -14.63 -8.97 3.38
N PRO A 116 -15.74 -9.45 3.94
CA PRO A 116 -16.93 -8.62 4.14
C PRO A 116 -16.65 -7.49 5.15
N ALA A 117 -17.35 -6.37 5.00
CA ALA A 117 -17.45 -5.40 6.08
C ALA A 117 -18.16 -6.07 7.28
N GLU A 118 -17.64 -5.89 8.49
CA GLU A 118 -18.38 -6.31 9.69
C GLU A 118 -19.71 -5.55 9.75
N ASP A 119 -20.82 -6.26 9.92
CA ASP A 119 -22.10 -5.64 10.23
C ASP A 119 -21.95 -4.89 11.57
N PRO A 120 -22.43 -3.64 11.70
CA PRO A 120 -22.46 -2.98 12.99
C PRO A 120 -23.27 -3.85 13.97
N PRO A 121 -22.84 -4.00 15.24
CA PRO A 121 -23.54 -4.84 16.19
C PRO A 121 -25.01 -4.44 16.22
N SER A 122 -25.88 -5.40 15.92
CA SER A 122 -27.31 -5.20 15.88
C SER A 122 -27.76 -4.64 17.23
N ARG A 123 -28.23 -3.38 17.22
CA ARG A 123 -28.85 -2.76 18.39
C ARG A 123 -30.04 -3.64 18.78
N SER A 124 -29.86 -4.43 19.83
CA SER A 124 -30.96 -5.11 20.49
C SER A 124 -31.89 -4.02 21.04
N LEU A 125 -33.13 -4.02 20.56
CA LEU A 125 -34.24 -3.19 21.08
C LEU A 125 -34.69 -3.70 22.45
#